data_AF-A0A7W0WXS2-F1
#
_entry.id   AF-A0A7W0WXS2-F1
#
_cell.length_a   1.000
_cell.length_b   1.000
_cell.length_c   1.000
_cell.angle_alpha   90.00
_cell.angle_beta   90.00
_cell.angle_gamma   90.00
#
_symmetry.space_group_name_H-M   'P 1'
#
loop_
_entity.id
_entity.type
_entity.pdbx_description
1 polymer ?
#
loop_
_entity_poly.entity_id
_entity_poly.type
_entity_poly.pdbx_seq_one_letter_code
_entity_poly.pdbx_strand_id
1 'polypeptide(L)'
;MRAVLLAIVVTGCASSPGPVGELRFKNAAPVWSVDDQRPLKKAPDKRDYNRTLYHADGYAFRRVTRAMELGTEVRAKDVNALDEVPDSTWFENRIGVREYTIEELTRAANVDDSPFDHRPWTLTGSKIGGMSVGFMFEDAKERKFLLKFDEARAPELETGAHAIVHRILWACGYHVPQDFIGYIDPKDLVIGKKARAKGLDEAKLEAAMKLVFHDNGKIRVLASRFVSGKPIGPYAREGVRGDDPNDVIAHDQRRSLRGQYPIFS
;
A
#
# COMPACT_ATOMS: atom_id res chain seq x y z
N MET A 1 -39.54 6.76 42.29
CA MET A 1 -39.12 7.15 40.92
C MET A 1 -37.69 6.67 40.65
N ARG A 2 -37.51 5.38 40.35
CA ARG A 2 -36.25 4.77 39.88
C ARG A 2 -36.60 3.52 39.08
N ALA A 3 -37.09 3.71 37.85
CA ALA A 3 -37.40 2.61 36.93
C ALA A 3 -37.39 3.10 35.47
N VAL A 4 -36.47 4.00 35.12
CA VAL A 4 -36.26 4.42 33.73
C VAL A 4 -34.76 4.56 33.51
N LEU A 5 -34.06 3.43 33.30
CA LEU A 5 -32.68 3.42 32.80
C LEU A 5 -32.16 2.01 32.46
N LEU A 6 -33.03 1.10 31.99
CA LEU A 6 -32.58 -0.22 31.56
C LEU A 6 -33.41 -0.76 30.38
N ALA A 7 -33.33 -0.10 29.23
CA ALA A 7 -33.93 -0.61 27.99
C ALA A 7 -33.22 -0.17 26.69
N ILE A 8 -31.92 0.15 26.72
CA ILE A 8 -31.14 0.41 25.48
C ILE A 8 -29.72 -0.17 25.61
N VAL A 9 -29.58 -1.48 25.83
CA VAL A 9 -28.30 -2.19 25.61
C VAL A 9 -28.56 -3.63 25.12
N VAL A 10 -29.47 -3.82 24.15
CA VAL A 10 -29.61 -5.10 23.42
C VAL A 10 -29.63 -4.86 21.90
N THR A 11 -28.87 -3.88 21.43
CA THR A 11 -28.47 -3.78 20.00
C THR A 11 -27.03 -4.28 19.84
N GLY A 12 -26.71 -5.39 20.50
CA GLY A 12 -25.51 -6.17 20.24
C GLY A 12 -25.81 -7.23 19.18
N CYS A 13 -25.07 -7.18 18.08
CA CYS A 13 -24.95 -8.26 17.07
C CYS A 13 -26.15 -8.50 16.12
N ALA A 14 -26.89 -7.46 15.74
CA ALA A 14 -27.57 -7.51 14.43
C ALA A 14 -26.53 -7.14 13.37
N SER A 15 -25.89 -8.14 12.76
CA SER A 15 -25.35 -7.96 11.41
C SER A 15 -26.53 -7.46 10.57
N SER A 16 -26.51 -6.20 10.12
CA SER A 16 -27.58 -5.67 9.27
C SER A 16 -27.84 -6.70 8.17
N PRO A 17 -29.04 -7.30 8.09
CA PRO A 17 -29.35 -8.12 6.93
C PRO A 17 -29.19 -7.19 5.74
N GLY A 18 -28.31 -7.55 4.81
CA GLY A 18 -28.15 -6.80 3.56
C GLY A 18 -29.52 -6.54 2.91
N PRO A 19 -29.60 -5.60 1.95
CA PRO A 19 -30.87 -5.10 1.44
C PRO A 19 -31.86 -6.24 1.15
N VAL A 20 -33.08 -6.08 1.67
CA VAL A 20 -34.12 -7.12 1.68
C VAL A 20 -34.25 -7.73 0.28
N GLY A 21 -34.05 -9.05 0.17
CA GLY A 21 -34.13 -9.81 -1.09
C GLY A 21 -32.78 -10.15 -1.75
N GLU A 22 -31.66 -9.61 -1.28
CA GLU A 22 -30.34 -9.98 -1.81
C GLU A 22 -29.77 -11.24 -1.13
N LEU A 23 -29.61 -12.32 -1.91
CA LEU A 23 -28.97 -13.55 -1.44
C LEU A 23 -27.47 -13.33 -1.23
N ARG A 24 -26.96 -13.66 -0.04
CA ARG A 24 -25.52 -13.65 0.26
C ARG A 24 -24.75 -14.60 -0.63
N PHE A 25 -25.25 -15.81 -0.77
CA PHE A 25 -24.65 -16.88 -1.55
C PHE A 25 -25.50 -17.13 -2.78
N LYS A 26 -24.85 -17.23 -3.94
CA LYS A 26 -25.52 -17.46 -5.22
C LYS A 26 -25.36 -18.92 -5.60
N ASN A 27 -26.42 -19.53 -6.14
CA ASN A 27 -26.33 -20.89 -6.68
C ASN A 27 -25.65 -20.88 -8.06
N ALA A 28 -24.34 -20.62 -8.06
CA ALA A 28 -23.48 -20.57 -9.23
C ALA A 28 -22.07 -21.03 -8.83
N ALA A 29 -21.27 -21.49 -9.80
CA ALA A 29 -19.89 -21.84 -9.54
C ALA A 29 -19.09 -20.60 -9.10
N PRO A 30 -18.27 -20.69 -8.03
CA PRO A 30 -17.42 -19.57 -7.62
C PRO A 30 -16.32 -19.31 -8.65
N VAL A 31 -16.15 -18.03 -8.99
CA VAL A 31 -15.00 -17.54 -9.74
C VAL A 31 -13.89 -17.23 -8.73
N TRP A 32 -12.71 -17.80 -8.92
CA TRP A 32 -11.56 -17.60 -8.03
C TRP A 32 -10.50 -16.65 -8.61
N SER A 33 -10.54 -16.38 -9.92
CA SER A 33 -9.68 -15.42 -10.58
C SER A 33 -10.47 -14.64 -11.63
N VAL A 34 -10.26 -13.33 -11.68
CA VAL A 34 -10.87 -12.42 -12.64
C VAL A 34 -9.81 -11.90 -13.61
N ASP A 35 -10.13 -11.90 -14.90
CA ASP A 35 -9.32 -11.22 -15.93
C ASP A 35 -9.76 -9.75 -16.04
N ASP A 36 -9.07 -8.90 -15.28
CA ASP A 36 -9.18 -7.44 -15.29
C ASP A 36 -8.00 -6.75 -16.03
N GLN A 37 -7.27 -7.51 -16.86
CA GLN A 37 -6.12 -7.05 -17.62
C GLN A 37 -6.34 -7.13 -19.13
N ARG A 38 -7.59 -7.06 -19.58
CA ARG A 38 -7.88 -7.15 -21.01
C ARG A 38 -7.14 -6.05 -21.78
N PRO A 39 -6.55 -6.37 -22.94
CA PRO A 39 -5.80 -5.41 -23.72
C PRO A 39 -6.63 -4.16 -24.06
N LEU A 40 -6.05 -3.00 -23.81
CA LEU A 40 -6.69 -1.71 -24.05
C LEU A 40 -6.24 -1.14 -25.39
N LYS A 41 -7.18 -0.60 -26.18
CA LYS A 41 -6.86 0.13 -27.42
C LYS A 41 -6.06 1.41 -27.14
N LYS A 42 -6.36 2.07 -26.02
CA LYS A 42 -5.67 3.25 -25.50
C LYS A 42 -5.41 3.01 -24.02
N ALA A 43 -4.17 3.21 -23.57
CA ALA A 43 -3.87 3.18 -22.15
C ALA A 43 -4.58 4.35 -21.43
N PRO A 44 -5.03 4.15 -20.18
CA PRO A 44 -5.61 5.22 -19.39
C PRO A 44 -4.60 6.35 -19.18
N ASP A 45 -5.09 7.59 -19.10
CA ASP A 45 -4.25 8.77 -19.03
C ASP A 45 -3.53 8.87 -17.67
N LYS A 46 -2.44 9.63 -17.57
CA LYS A 46 -1.80 9.81 -16.26
C LYS A 46 -2.70 10.67 -15.38
N ARG A 47 -2.99 10.20 -14.17
CA ARG A 47 -3.65 10.97 -13.12
C ARG A 47 -2.60 11.58 -12.19
N ASP A 48 -2.57 12.90 -12.12
CA ASP A 48 -1.70 13.59 -11.20
C ASP A 48 -2.26 13.59 -9.78
N TYR A 49 -1.36 13.43 -8.80
CA TYR A 49 -1.70 13.51 -7.39
C TYR A 49 -1.67 14.99 -6.95
N ASN A 50 -2.85 15.59 -6.78
CA ASN A 50 -2.95 16.92 -6.18
C ASN A 50 -3.09 16.77 -4.66
N ARG A 51 -1.98 16.99 -3.94
CA ARG A 51 -1.90 16.87 -2.48
C ARG A 51 -2.92 17.75 -1.75
N THR A 52 -3.10 18.99 -2.20
CA THR A 52 -4.02 19.94 -1.56
C THR A 52 -5.46 19.47 -1.70
N LEU A 53 -5.86 19.08 -2.91
CA LEU A 53 -7.22 18.59 -3.17
C LEU A 53 -7.49 17.28 -2.42
N TYR A 54 -6.52 16.36 -2.41
CA TYR A 54 -6.62 15.11 -1.66
C TYR A 54 -6.90 15.33 -0.16
N HIS A 55 -6.14 16.24 0.47
CA HIS A 55 -6.35 16.56 1.88
C HIS A 55 -7.64 17.36 2.13
N ALA A 56 -7.98 18.32 1.27
CA ALA A 56 -9.23 19.07 1.39
C ALA A 56 -10.46 18.16 1.29
N ASP A 57 -10.43 17.18 0.38
CA ASP A 57 -11.49 16.19 0.24
C ASP A 57 -11.60 15.31 1.49
N GLY A 58 -10.48 14.70 1.93
CA GLY A 58 -10.46 13.80 3.08
C GLY A 58 -10.83 14.45 4.42
N TYR A 59 -10.40 15.70 4.64
CA TYR A 59 -10.63 16.41 5.92
C TYR A 59 -11.93 17.22 5.96
N ALA A 60 -12.40 17.75 4.83
CA ALA A 60 -13.56 18.64 4.80
C ALA A 60 -14.68 18.12 3.89
N PHE A 61 -14.48 18.10 2.57
CA PHE A 61 -15.59 17.89 1.62
C PHE A 61 -16.28 16.54 1.83
N ARG A 62 -15.53 15.45 1.93
CA ARG A 62 -16.10 14.11 2.09
C ARG A 62 -16.86 13.94 3.40
N ARG A 63 -16.41 14.60 4.47
CA ARG A 63 -17.11 14.57 5.77
C ARG A 63 -18.46 15.28 5.69
N VAL A 64 -18.50 16.44 5.02
CA VAL A 64 -19.73 17.20 4.82
C VAL A 64 -20.69 16.44 3.91
N THR A 65 -20.23 15.95 2.76
CA THR A 65 -21.10 15.23 1.82
C THR A 65 -21.64 13.95 2.42
N ARG A 66 -20.82 13.17 3.15
CA ARG A 66 -21.26 11.94 3.82
C ARG A 66 -22.31 12.19 4.90
N ALA A 67 -22.24 13.32 5.61
CA ALA A 67 -23.27 13.68 6.59
C ALA A 67 -24.62 14.01 5.94
N MET A 68 -24.61 14.39 4.65
CA MET A 68 -25.80 14.71 3.85
C MET A 68 -26.27 13.53 2.98
N GLU A 69 -25.49 12.45 2.90
CA GLU A 69 -25.81 11.27 2.09
C GLU A 69 -26.92 10.46 2.76
N LEU A 70 -28.01 10.24 2.03
CA LEU A 70 -28.98 9.20 2.34
C LEU A 70 -28.44 7.86 1.83
N GLY A 71 -27.47 7.32 2.57
CA GLY A 71 -26.86 6.03 2.25
C GLY A 71 -27.85 4.89 2.44
N THR A 72 -28.04 4.08 1.39
CA THR A 72 -28.59 2.73 1.56
C THR A 72 -27.43 1.78 1.84
N GLU A 73 -27.62 0.81 2.74
CA GLU A 73 -26.62 -0.23 2.94
C GLU A 73 -26.54 -1.10 1.68
N VAL A 74 -25.38 -1.08 1.03
CA VAL A 74 -25.10 -1.90 -0.16
C VAL A 74 -24.02 -2.92 0.19
N ARG A 75 -24.32 -4.20 -0.07
CA ARG A 75 -23.34 -5.27 0.05
C ARG A 75 -22.12 -4.96 -0.83
N ALA A 76 -20.94 -5.28 -0.30
CA ALA A 76 -19.73 -5.13 -1.09
C ALA A 76 -19.81 -6.02 -2.34
N LYS A 77 -19.36 -5.45 -3.46
CA LYS A 77 -19.23 -6.11 -4.77
C LYS A 77 -17.91 -6.89 -4.80
N ASP A 78 -17.39 -7.15 -6.01
CA ASP A 78 -16.16 -7.92 -6.31
C ASP A 78 -15.96 -9.21 -5.48
N VAL A 79 -17.09 -9.86 -5.15
CA VAL A 79 -17.13 -11.18 -4.52
C VAL A 79 -17.68 -12.23 -5.47
N ASN A 80 -17.27 -13.48 -5.25
CA ASN A 80 -17.80 -14.64 -5.95
C ASN A 80 -19.11 -15.15 -5.34
N ALA A 81 -19.62 -16.26 -5.87
CA ALA A 81 -20.87 -16.88 -5.43
C ALA A 81 -20.87 -17.33 -3.95
N LEU A 82 -19.69 -17.47 -3.33
CA LEU A 82 -19.48 -17.84 -1.94
C LEU A 82 -19.19 -16.63 -1.03
N ASP A 83 -19.35 -15.40 -1.53
CA ASP A 83 -19.06 -14.17 -0.78
C ASP A 83 -17.55 -13.98 -0.48
N GLU A 84 -16.67 -14.66 -1.23
CA GLU A 84 -15.21 -14.55 -1.17
C GLU A 84 -14.66 -13.60 -2.24
N VAL A 85 -13.52 -12.96 -1.98
CA VAL A 85 -12.85 -12.07 -2.96
C VAL A 85 -12.00 -12.93 -3.91
N PRO A 86 -12.21 -12.88 -5.24
CA PRO A 86 -11.35 -13.54 -6.21
C PRO A 86 -10.00 -12.84 -6.40
N ASP A 87 -9.01 -13.57 -6.93
CA ASP A 87 -7.74 -13.02 -7.38
C ASP A 87 -7.94 -12.05 -8.56
N SER A 88 -7.22 -10.92 -8.53
CA SER A 88 -7.31 -9.83 -9.50
C SER A 88 -6.05 -8.94 -9.48
N THR A 89 -6.01 -7.90 -10.31
CA THR A 89 -4.95 -6.86 -10.23
C THR A 89 -4.92 -6.10 -8.90
N TRP A 90 -6.00 -6.15 -8.11
CA TRP A 90 -6.13 -5.41 -6.86
C TRP A 90 -5.77 -6.25 -5.62
N PHE A 91 -5.95 -7.57 -5.72
CA PHE A 91 -5.96 -8.46 -4.56
C PHE A 91 -5.68 -9.91 -4.97
N GLU A 92 -4.99 -10.65 -4.12
CA GLU A 92 -4.84 -12.11 -4.19
C GLU A 92 -5.36 -12.70 -2.88
N ASN A 93 -6.29 -13.64 -2.95
CA ASN A 93 -6.89 -14.24 -1.76
C ASN A 93 -5.92 -15.25 -1.14
N ARG A 94 -4.94 -14.74 -0.38
CA ARG A 94 -3.86 -15.53 0.24
C ARG A 94 -4.37 -16.30 1.46
N ILE A 95 -4.31 -15.69 2.65
CA ILE A 95 -4.68 -16.38 3.90
C ILE A 95 -6.16 -16.82 3.96
N GLY A 96 -7.01 -16.32 3.06
CA GLY A 96 -8.42 -16.71 2.99
C GLY A 96 -8.69 -18.03 2.26
N VAL A 97 -7.76 -18.54 1.45
CA VAL A 97 -7.93 -19.83 0.73
C VAL A 97 -6.98 -20.93 1.20
N ARG A 98 -5.88 -20.57 1.89
CA ARG A 98 -4.96 -21.53 2.48
C ARG A 98 -4.17 -20.94 3.65
N GLU A 99 -3.62 -21.82 4.47
CA GLU A 99 -2.62 -21.47 5.45
C GLU A 99 -1.25 -21.17 4.79
N TYR A 100 -0.47 -20.29 5.42
CA TYR A 100 0.88 -19.93 5.02
C TYR A 100 1.86 -20.25 6.15
N THR A 101 3.05 -20.73 5.82
CA THR A 101 4.07 -20.97 6.83
C THR A 101 4.67 -19.66 7.35
N ILE A 102 5.32 -19.69 8.51
CA ILE A 102 6.00 -18.52 9.06
C ILE A 102 7.10 -18.02 8.12
N GLU A 103 7.78 -18.93 7.42
CA GLU A 103 8.80 -18.61 6.42
C GLU A 103 8.18 -17.86 5.24
N GLU A 104 7.04 -18.31 4.73
CA GLU A 104 6.33 -17.61 3.66
C GLU A 104 5.85 -16.22 4.10
N LEU A 105 5.30 -16.09 5.31
CA LEU A 105 4.84 -14.81 5.87
C LEU A 105 6.01 -13.85 6.14
N THR A 106 7.15 -14.37 6.56
CA THR A 106 8.36 -13.57 6.85
C THR A 106 9.03 -13.09 5.56
N ARG A 107 9.02 -13.93 4.52
CA ARG A 107 9.51 -13.59 3.18
C ARG A 107 8.56 -12.64 2.46
N ALA A 108 7.26 -12.86 2.59
CA ALA A 108 6.20 -12.11 1.92
C ALA A 108 6.48 -11.93 0.42
N ALA A 109 6.38 -10.71 -0.10
CA ALA A 109 6.63 -10.39 -1.50
C ALA A 109 8.11 -10.53 -1.93
N ASN A 110 9.06 -10.69 -1.00
CA ASN A 110 10.50 -10.72 -1.29
C ASN A 110 10.91 -12.06 -1.91
N VAL A 111 10.60 -12.24 -3.19
CA VAL A 111 10.95 -13.43 -3.98
C VAL A 111 12.33 -13.34 -4.62
N ASP A 112 12.84 -12.12 -4.81
CA ASP A 112 14.16 -11.89 -5.39
C ASP A 112 15.26 -11.82 -4.33
N ASP A 113 16.49 -11.94 -4.79
CA ASP A 113 17.66 -11.80 -3.94
C ASP A 113 17.85 -10.37 -3.41
N SER A 114 18.34 -10.32 -2.18
CA SER A 114 18.50 -9.11 -1.39
C SER A 114 19.45 -8.10 -2.06
N PRO A 115 19.11 -6.79 -2.09
CA PRO A 115 20.04 -5.76 -2.59
C PRO A 115 21.29 -5.64 -1.71
N PHE A 116 21.27 -6.17 -0.48
CA PHE A 116 22.42 -6.21 0.40
C PHE A 116 23.54 -7.12 -0.12
N ASP A 117 23.28 -8.01 -1.06
CA ASP A 117 24.32 -8.85 -1.68
C ASP A 117 24.93 -8.20 -2.94
N HIS A 118 24.36 -7.07 -3.39
CA HIS A 118 24.69 -6.42 -4.67
C HIS A 118 25.16 -4.97 -4.47
N ARG A 119 26.29 -4.84 -3.78
CA ARG A 119 26.98 -3.56 -3.54
C ARG A 119 27.99 -3.25 -4.67
N PRO A 120 28.40 -1.98 -4.87
CA PRO A 120 27.96 -0.77 -4.14
C PRO A 120 26.57 -0.28 -4.57
N TRP A 121 25.96 0.57 -3.74
CA TRP A 121 24.67 1.20 -4.05
C TRP A 121 24.90 2.59 -4.65
N THR A 122 24.51 2.76 -5.91
CA THR A 122 24.68 4.03 -6.62
C THR A 122 23.45 4.91 -6.43
N LEU A 123 23.59 6.01 -5.67
CA LEU A 123 22.53 6.98 -5.48
C LEU A 123 22.20 7.70 -6.80
N THR A 124 20.92 7.80 -7.11
CA THR A 124 20.39 8.43 -8.35
C THR A 124 19.55 9.69 -8.09
N GLY A 125 19.29 10.01 -6.81
CA GLY A 125 18.64 11.23 -6.37
C GLY A 125 18.05 11.10 -4.97
N SER A 126 17.44 12.17 -4.45
CA SER A 126 16.68 12.13 -3.21
C SER A 126 15.35 11.39 -3.37
N LYS A 127 14.82 10.86 -2.27
CA LYS A 127 13.48 10.26 -2.19
C LYS A 127 12.42 11.25 -2.69
N ILE A 128 11.48 10.75 -3.49
CA ILE A 128 10.36 11.52 -3.99
C ILE A 128 9.23 11.46 -2.97
N GLY A 129 8.89 12.60 -2.35
CA GLY A 129 7.79 12.72 -1.40
C GLY A 129 8.13 12.27 0.04
N GLY A 130 7.30 12.70 1.00
CA GLY A 130 7.55 12.54 2.43
C GLY A 130 8.52 13.57 3.00
N MET A 131 8.68 13.57 4.33
CA MET A 131 9.57 14.48 5.06
C MET A 131 10.83 13.78 5.58
N SER A 132 10.83 12.44 5.64
CA SER A 132 11.96 11.66 6.14
C SER A 132 13.11 11.58 5.15
N VAL A 133 14.33 11.43 5.68
CA VAL A 133 15.53 11.24 4.88
C VAL A 133 15.39 9.97 4.04
N GLY A 134 15.78 10.04 2.77
CA GLY A 134 15.77 8.90 1.88
C GLY A 134 16.37 9.22 0.52
N PHE A 135 16.76 8.17 -0.20
CA PHE A 135 17.37 8.29 -1.52
C PHE A 135 16.78 7.28 -2.49
N MET A 136 16.94 7.57 -3.77
CA MET A 136 16.79 6.61 -4.84
C MET A 136 18.15 5.99 -5.12
N PHE A 137 18.25 4.67 -5.29
CA PHE A 137 19.51 4.02 -5.67
C PHE A 137 19.32 2.89 -6.69
N GLU A 138 20.40 2.61 -7.40
CA GLU A 138 20.57 1.45 -8.27
C GLU A 138 21.60 0.52 -7.61
N ASP A 139 21.29 -0.76 -7.44
CA ASP A 139 22.23 -1.77 -6.94
C ASP A 139 23.21 -2.22 -8.04
N ALA A 140 24.13 -3.16 -7.74
CA ALA A 140 25.09 -3.66 -8.72
C ALA A 140 24.44 -4.43 -9.90
N LYS A 141 23.16 -4.80 -9.78
CA LYS A 141 22.35 -5.41 -10.85
C LYS A 141 21.48 -4.39 -11.58
N GLU A 142 21.71 -3.09 -11.37
CA GLU A 142 20.95 -1.97 -11.95
C GLU A 142 19.46 -1.96 -11.58
N ARG A 143 19.09 -2.67 -10.51
CA ARG A 143 17.71 -2.68 -10.00
C ARG A 143 17.47 -1.40 -9.20
N LYS A 144 16.30 -0.79 -9.40
CA LYS A 144 15.94 0.50 -8.80
C LYS A 144 15.19 0.33 -7.49
N PHE A 145 15.67 1.04 -6.48
CA PHE A 145 15.11 1.01 -5.13
C PHE A 145 14.91 2.42 -4.58
N LEU A 146 13.94 2.51 -3.67
CA LEU A 146 13.80 3.59 -2.71
C LEU A 146 14.45 3.16 -1.39
N LEU A 147 15.39 3.97 -0.91
CA LEU A 147 16.05 3.81 0.38
C LEU A 147 15.41 4.71 1.42
N LYS A 148 15.00 4.12 2.54
CA LYS A 148 14.45 4.82 3.72
C LYS A 148 15.33 4.54 4.94
N PHE A 149 15.36 5.49 5.85
CA PHE A 149 16.14 5.44 7.09
C PHE A 149 15.23 5.71 8.29
N ASP A 150 15.67 5.30 9.47
CA ASP A 150 15.09 5.77 10.72
C ASP A 150 15.76 7.09 11.16
N GLU A 151 14.98 8.00 11.75
CA GLU A 151 15.54 9.19 12.39
C GLU A 151 16.36 8.80 13.62
N ALA A 152 17.43 9.55 13.92
CA ALA A 152 18.30 9.28 15.07
C ALA A 152 17.54 9.20 16.42
N ARG A 153 16.46 9.96 16.57
CA ARG A 153 15.61 9.99 17.77
C ARG A 153 14.54 8.89 17.82
N ALA A 154 14.35 8.13 16.75
CA ALA A 154 13.29 7.15 16.61
C ALA A 154 13.80 5.87 15.92
N PRO A 155 14.75 5.15 16.56
CA PRO A 155 15.33 3.93 15.99
C PRO A 155 14.26 2.87 15.74
N GLU A 156 14.38 2.16 14.62
CA GLU A 156 13.50 1.08 14.16
C GLU A 156 12.03 1.45 13.95
N LEU A 157 11.65 2.73 14.08
CA LEU A 157 10.26 3.15 13.99
C LEU A 157 9.75 3.12 12.54
N GLU A 158 10.38 3.84 11.61
CA GLU A 158 9.91 3.90 10.22
C GLU A 158 10.22 2.58 9.50
N THR A 159 11.44 2.08 9.60
CA THR A 159 11.85 0.85 8.91
C THR A 159 11.16 -0.39 9.48
N GLY A 160 11.04 -0.50 10.80
CA GLY A 160 10.39 -1.63 11.47
C GLY A 160 8.88 -1.66 11.21
N ALA A 161 8.19 -0.53 11.40
CA ALA A 161 6.76 -0.46 11.10
C ALA A 161 6.47 -0.79 9.63
N HIS A 162 7.29 -0.28 8.70
CA HIS A 162 7.13 -0.58 7.29
C HIS A 162 7.32 -2.08 6.98
N ALA A 163 8.36 -2.72 7.53
CA ALA A 163 8.60 -4.14 7.35
C ALA A 163 7.47 -5.02 7.93
N ILE A 164 6.89 -4.64 9.07
CA ILE A 164 5.77 -5.37 9.69
C ILE A 164 4.49 -5.19 8.86
N VAL A 165 4.12 -3.95 8.54
CA VAL A 165 2.89 -3.64 7.79
C VAL A 165 2.95 -4.23 6.37
N HIS A 166 4.13 -4.24 5.74
CA HIS A 166 4.37 -4.93 4.46
C HIS A 166 3.94 -6.39 4.50
N ARG A 167 4.39 -7.14 5.53
CA ARG A 167 4.07 -8.57 5.69
C ARG A 167 2.60 -8.80 6.00
N ILE A 168 2.02 -7.97 6.87
CA ILE A 168 0.59 -8.04 7.20
C ILE A 168 -0.26 -7.78 5.97
N LEU A 169 0.01 -6.71 5.21
CA LEU A 169 -0.75 -6.37 4.01
C LEU A 169 -0.62 -7.45 2.94
N TRP A 170 0.60 -7.98 2.74
CA TRP A 170 0.81 -9.10 1.85
C TRP A 170 -0.02 -10.32 2.27
N ALA A 171 0.04 -10.71 3.54
CA ALA A 171 -0.75 -11.83 4.07
C ALA A 171 -2.26 -11.62 3.89
N CYS A 172 -2.75 -10.41 4.18
CA CYS A 172 -4.16 -10.03 3.98
C CYS A 172 -4.60 -10.05 2.51
N GLY A 173 -3.68 -10.16 1.54
CA GLY A 173 -3.98 -10.32 0.13
C GLY A 173 -3.65 -9.12 -0.76
N TYR A 174 -3.08 -8.05 -0.21
CA TYR A 174 -2.68 -6.89 -1.00
C TYR A 174 -1.35 -7.10 -1.72
N HIS A 175 -1.22 -6.49 -2.89
CA HIS A 175 0.04 -6.42 -3.61
C HIS A 175 0.92 -5.33 -3.00
N VAL A 176 2.10 -5.73 -2.52
CA VAL A 176 3.09 -4.85 -1.90
C VAL A 176 4.42 -4.93 -2.66
N PRO A 177 5.26 -3.89 -2.65
CA PRO A 177 6.60 -3.96 -3.24
C PRO A 177 7.49 -5.00 -2.54
N GLN A 178 8.69 -5.25 -3.06
CA GLN A 178 9.69 -6.02 -2.32
C GLN A 178 10.46 -5.09 -1.39
N ASP A 179 10.37 -5.33 -0.09
CA ASP A 179 10.93 -4.48 0.95
C ASP A 179 11.93 -5.25 1.80
N PHE A 180 13.20 -4.86 1.69
CA PHE A 180 14.33 -5.47 2.39
C PHE A 180 14.78 -4.57 3.52
N ILE A 181 14.88 -5.12 4.73
CA ILE A 181 15.39 -4.42 5.91
C ILE A 181 16.75 -4.98 6.31
N GLY A 182 17.68 -4.11 6.70
CA GLY A 182 19.03 -4.55 7.07
C GLY A 182 19.93 -3.37 7.44
N TYR A 183 21.22 -3.65 7.56
CA TYR A 183 22.24 -2.68 7.94
C TYR A 183 23.26 -2.51 6.81
N ILE A 184 23.65 -1.27 6.58
CA ILE A 184 24.72 -0.92 5.63
C ILE A 184 25.85 -0.16 6.32
N ASP A 185 27.03 -0.22 5.72
CA ASP A 185 28.10 0.72 6.03
C ASP A 185 27.82 2.03 5.26
N PRO A 186 28.00 3.21 5.86
CA PRO A 186 27.86 4.49 5.13
C PRO A 186 28.65 4.53 3.82
N LYS A 187 29.79 3.83 3.72
CA LYS A 187 30.61 3.76 2.49
C LYS A 187 29.95 2.99 1.34
N ASP A 188 28.91 2.21 1.63
CA ASP A 188 28.16 1.47 0.59
C ASP A 188 27.33 2.43 -0.28
N LEU A 189 27.09 3.66 0.18
CA LEU A 189 26.34 4.71 -0.52
C LEU A 189 27.28 5.55 -1.40
N VAL A 190 27.24 5.29 -2.71
CA VAL A 190 28.07 5.99 -3.69
C VAL A 190 27.22 7.00 -4.47
N ILE A 191 27.61 8.27 -4.49
CA ILE A 191 26.88 9.30 -5.24
C ILE A 191 27.09 9.08 -6.75
N GLY A 192 26.02 8.74 -7.47
CA GLY A 192 26.03 8.58 -8.92
C GLY A 192 25.94 9.90 -9.69
N LYS A 193 26.28 9.86 -10.98
CA LYS A 193 26.20 11.04 -11.88
C LYS A 193 24.80 11.66 -11.91
N LYS A 194 23.74 10.84 -11.92
CA LYS A 194 22.34 11.27 -11.89
C LYS A 194 22.01 12.06 -10.62
N ALA A 195 22.51 11.61 -9.46
CA ALA A 195 22.28 12.31 -8.20
C ALA A 195 23.05 13.64 -8.14
N ARG A 196 24.31 13.66 -8.61
CA ARG A 196 25.09 14.91 -8.72
C ARG A 196 24.41 15.95 -9.60
N ALA A 197 23.87 15.54 -10.75
CA ALA A 197 23.12 16.44 -11.63
C ALA A 197 21.86 17.02 -10.97
N LYS A 198 21.29 16.32 -9.98
CA LYS A 198 20.17 16.81 -9.15
C LYS A 198 20.65 17.57 -7.91
N GLY A 199 21.94 17.87 -7.81
CA GLY A 199 22.54 18.65 -6.73
C GLY A 199 22.83 17.87 -5.45
N LEU A 200 22.85 16.53 -5.46
CA LEU A 200 23.37 15.75 -4.33
C LEU A 200 24.90 15.71 -4.40
N ASP A 201 25.56 16.23 -3.36
CA ASP A 201 27.00 16.21 -3.17
C ASP A 201 27.36 15.53 -1.84
N GLU A 202 28.66 15.36 -1.60
CA GLU A 202 29.19 14.68 -0.43
C GLU A 202 28.79 15.38 0.87
N ALA A 203 28.79 16.72 0.90
CA ALA A 203 28.41 17.50 2.08
C ALA A 203 26.91 17.33 2.44
N LYS A 204 26.02 17.30 1.43
CA LYS A 204 24.58 17.05 1.63
C LYS A 204 24.31 15.61 2.06
N LEU A 205 25.03 14.64 1.50
CA LEU A 205 24.93 13.26 1.95
C LEU A 205 25.37 13.15 3.42
N GLU A 206 26.51 13.74 3.78
CA GLU A 206 27.00 13.76 5.17
C GLU A 206 26.00 14.43 6.12
N ALA A 207 25.44 15.59 5.74
CA ALA A 207 24.43 16.27 6.52
C ALA A 207 23.16 15.42 6.72
N ALA A 208 22.72 14.70 5.68
CA ALA A 208 21.61 13.76 5.80
C ALA A 208 21.94 12.58 6.73
N MET A 209 23.17 12.04 6.64
CA MET A 209 23.62 10.93 7.50
C MET A 209 23.77 11.31 8.97
N LYS A 210 23.87 12.60 9.32
CA LYS A 210 23.82 13.07 10.72
C LYS A 210 22.42 12.99 11.34
N LEU A 211 21.38 12.91 10.51
CA LEU A 211 19.98 12.90 10.97
C LEU A 211 19.42 11.48 11.15
N VAL A 212 20.10 10.47 10.60
CA VAL A 212 19.65 9.07 10.63
C VAL A 212 20.22 8.33 11.83
N PHE A 213 19.53 7.26 12.24
CA PHE A 213 20.01 6.38 13.31
C PHE A 213 21.22 5.54 12.88
N HIS A 214 22.23 5.48 13.75
CA HIS A 214 23.41 4.63 13.60
C HIS A 214 23.50 3.64 14.76
N ASP A 215 23.78 2.39 14.44
CA ASP A 215 24.05 1.31 15.38
C ASP A 215 25.46 0.78 15.13
N ASN A 216 26.38 1.04 16.07
CA ASN A 216 27.79 0.61 15.97
C ASN A 216 28.47 0.99 14.65
N GLY A 217 28.20 2.21 14.16
CA GLY A 217 28.74 2.74 12.90
C GLY A 217 28.06 2.23 11.63
N LYS A 218 27.06 1.35 11.75
CA LYS A 218 26.19 0.93 10.64
C LYS A 218 24.88 1.68 10.68
N ILE A 219 24.23 1.79 9.51
CA ILE A 219 22.95 2.45 9.37
C ILE A 219 21.88 1.40 9.11
N ARG A 220 20.80 1.40 9.90
CA ARG A 220 19.62 0.60 9.61
C ARG A 220 18.84 1.23 8.46
N VAL A 221 18.50 0.42 7.47
CA VAL A 221 17.81 0.89 6.27
C VAL A 221 16.70 -0.06 5.84
N LEU A 222 15.75 0.50 5.11
CA LEU A 222 14.81 -0.26 4.31
C LEU A 222 14.97 0.10 2.84
N ALA A 223 15.22 -0.91 2.01
CA ALA A 223 15.29 -0.82 0.56
C ALA A 223 14.01 -1.39 -0.06
N SER A 224 13.22 -0.52 -0.70
CA SER A 224 11.94 -0.84 -1.33
C SER A 224 12.09 -0.85 -2.84
N ARG A 225 11.85 -2.00 -3.48
CA ARG A 225 12.00 -2.15 -4.93
C ARG A 225 10.83 -1.50 -5.66
N PHE A 226 11.14 -0.77 -6.73
CA PHE A 226 10.10 -0.27 -7.61
C PHE A 226 9.40 -1.44 -8.31
N VAL A 227 8.07 -1.45 -8.22
CA VAL A 227 7.22 -2.38 -8.98
C VAL A 227 7.44 -2.12 -10.47
N SER A 228 7.49 -3.18 -11.26
CA SER A 228 7.61 -3.09 -12.71
C SER A 228 6.43 -2.34 -13.34
N GLY A 229 6.71 -1.62 -14.42
CA GLY A 229 5.69 -0.89 -15.17
C GLY A 229 5.81 0.62 -15.00
N LYS A 230 4.81 1.33 -15.55
CA LYS A 230 4.75 2.80 -15.52
C LYS A 230 3.64 3.23 -14.56
N PRO A 231 3.96 3.88 -13.44
CA PRO A 231 2.93 4.41 -12.55
C PRO A 231 2.17 5.53 -13.26
N ILE A 232 0.85 5.36 -13.39
CA ILE A 232 -0.06 6.34 -14.02
C ILE A 232 -0.90 7.12 -12.99
N GLY A 233 -0.56 7.03 -11.70
CA GLY A 233 -1.23 7.76 -10.63
C GLY A 233 -2.09 6.88 -9.71
N PRO A 234 -2.65 7.47 -8.64
CA PRO A 234 -3.53 6.76 -7.72
C PRO A 234 -4.89 6.45 -8.35
N TYR A 235 -5.61 5.49 -7.77
CA TYR A 235 -7.01 5.22 -8.12
C TYR A 235 -7.97 6.19 -7.40
N ALA A 236 -9.20 6.33 -7.92
CA ALA A 236 -10.23 7.13 -7.26
C ALA A 236 -10.78 6.39 -6.05
N ARG A 237 -11.06 7.06 -4.93
CA ARG A 237 -11.70 6.38 -3.78
C ARG A 237 -13.12 5.87 -4.11
N GLU A 238 -13.78 6.52 -5.07
CA GLU A 238 -15.18 6.30 -5.42
C GLU A 238 -15.40 6.15 -6.90
N GLY A 239 -16.48 5.45 -7.25
CA GLY A 239 -16.88 5.22 -8.63
C GLY A 239 -15.83 4.41 -9.39
N VAL A 240 -15.88 4.50 -10.70
CA VAL A 240 -14.95 3.83 -11.60
C VAL A 240 -14.07 4.84 -12.33
N ARG A 241 -12.97 4.34 -12.87
CA ARG A 241 -12.10 5.06 -13.76
C ARG A 241 -12.67 5.08 -15.18
N GLY A 242 -13.31 6.19 -15.56
CA GLY A 242 -14.06 6.29 -16.82
C GLY A 242 -13.24 6.14 -18.11
N ASP A 243 -11.91 6.30 -18.07
CA ASP A 243 -10.99 6.07 -19.19
C ASP A 243 -10.37 4.65 -19.20
N ASP A 244 -10.80 3.77 -18.29
CA ASP A 244 -10.37 2.37 -18.20
C ASP A 244 -11.57 1.41 -18.28
N PRO A 245 -11.81 0.74 -19.42
CA PRO A 245 -12.94 -0.17 -19.58
C PRO A 245 -12.80 -1.47 -18.75
N ASN A 246 -11.62 -1.75 -18.16
CA ASN A 246 -11.45 -2.86 -17.24
C ASN A 246 -11.92 -2.51 -15.82
N ASP A 247 -12.05 -1.23 -15.48
CA ASP A 247 -12.54 -0.80 -14.18
C ASP A 247 -14.07 -0.71 -14.15
N VAL A 248 -14.71 -1.87 -13.90
CA VAL A 248 -16.18 -2.02 -13.98
C VAL A 248 -16.89 -2.02 -12.63
N ILE A 249 -16.13 -2.07 -11.53
CA ILE A 249 -16.68 -2.11 -10.17
C ILE A 249 -16.24 -0.85 -9.44
N ALA A 250 -17.22 -0.06 -8.99
CA ALA A 250 -16.95 1.15 -8.25
C ALA A 250 -16.03 0.87 -7.04
N HIS A 251 -14.94 1.63 -6.91
CA HIS A 251 -13.89 1.40 -5.92
C HIS A 251 -14.42 1.39 -4.48
N ASP A 252 -15.36 2.27 -4.16
CA ASP A 252 -16.04 2.33 -2.87
C ASP A 252 -16.99 1.16 -2.61
N GLN A 253 -17.29 0.37 -3.65
CA GLN A 253 -18.11 -0.84 -3.56
C GLN A 253 -17.29 -2.13 -3.54
N ARG A 254 -15.99 -2.08 -3.83
CA ARG A 254 -15.11 -3.26 -3.82
C ARG A 254 -14.81 -3.70 -2.39
N ARG A 255 -15.10 -4.95 -2.02
CA ARG A 255 -14.66 -5.60 -0.77
C ARG A 255 -13.15 -5.56 -0.64
N SER A 256 -12.42 -5.82 -1.73
CA SER A 256 -10.95 -5.76 -1.76
C SER A 256 -10.43 -4.39 -1.30
N LEU A 257 -11.05 -3.29 -1.72
CA LEU A 257 -10.63 -1.92 -1.36
C LEU A 257 -11.26 -1.39 -0.07
N ARG A 258 -12.48 -1.81 0.28
CA ARG A 258 -13.11 -1.45 1.55
C ARG A 258 -12.27 -1.91 2.75
N GLY A 259 -11.61 -3.07 2.63
CA GLY A 259 -10.66 -3.57 3.64
C GLY A 259 -9.44 -2.67 3.87
N GLN A 260 -9.11 -1.79 2.91
CA GLN A 260 -8.00 -0.83 3.04
C GLN A 260 -8.39 0.41 3.86
N TYR A 261 -9.68 0.72 3.98
CA TYR A 261 -10.14 1.93 4.64
C TYR A 261 -9.61 2.10 6.08
N PRO A 262 -9.59 1.07 6.95
CA PRO A 262 -9.04 1.20 8.31
C PRO A 262 -7.53 1.48 8.36
N ILE A 263 -6.81 1.22 7.26
CA ILE A 263 -5.35 1.27 7.21
C ILE A 263 -4.86 2.60 6.60
N PHE A 264 -5.61 3.13 5.62
CA PHE A 264 -5.19 4.29 4.82
C PHE A 264 -6.18 5.46 4.86
N SER A 265 -7.10 5.53 5.83
CA SER A 265 -8.13 6.57 5.94
C SER A 265 -7.57 7.99 6.03
#